data_AF-A0A9Q8RRV7-F1
#
_entry.id   AF-A0A9Q8RRV7-F1
#
_cell.length_a   1.000
_cell.length_b   1.000
_cell.length_c   1.000
_cell.angle_alpha   90.00
_cell.angle_beta   90.00
_cell.angle_gamma   90.00
#
_symmetry.space_group_name_H-M   'P 1'
#
loop_
_entity.id
_entity.type
_entity.pdbx_description
1 polymer ?
#
loop_
_entity_poly.entity_id
_entity_poly.type
_entity_poly.pdbx_seq_one_letter_code
_entity_poly.pdbx_strand_id
1 'polypeptide(L)'
;MKIKTIEFNHGPVSIYAHSFESEAVTMHIKGFLYTFREFRNVTHELTPGLGRVTICSTNSSVIPYEMSDSSFGTLHLHFSTGRTSIDQDVVLSALQNPEKKIAINRLINAIQTLARLIKQPEFVSA
;
A
#
# COMPACT_ATOMS: atom_id res chain seq x y z
N MET A 1 3.01 -15.81 7.40
CA MET A 1 2.42 -14.57 6.86
C MET A 1 1.46 -14.00 7.89
N LYS A 2 1.78 -12.84 8.47
CA LYS A 2 0.88 -12.14 9.41
C LYS A 2 0.40 -10.89 8.70
N ILE A 3 -0.91 -10.79 8.49
CA ILE A 3 -1.50 -9.59 7.89
C ILE A 3 -2.69 -9.19 8.73
N LYS A 4 -2.73 -7.92 9.11
CA LYS A 4 -3.86 -7.29 9.79
C LYS A 4 -4.39 -6.20 8.89
N THR A 5 -5.68 -6.24 8.63
CA THR A 5 -6.38 -5.20 7.89
C THR A 5 -7.37 -4.55 8.83
N ILE A 6 -7.28 -3.23 8.96
CA ILE A 6 -8.26 -2.40 9.64
C ILE A 6 -8.91 -1.53 8.59
N GLU A 7 -10.24 -1.54 8.56
CA GLU A 7 -11.04 -0.65 7.73
C GLU A 7 -11.74 0.36 8.64
N PHE A 8 -11.58 1.64 8.33
CA PHE A 8 -12.25 2.75 8.99
C PHE A 8 -13.03 3.56 7.96
N ASN A 9 -14.32 3.74 8.19
CA ASN A 9 -15.18 4.54 7.32
C ASN A 9 -15.81 5.68 8.12
N HIS A 10 -15.65 6.92 7.65
CA HIS A 10 -16.27 8.11 8.22
C HIS A 10 -16.83 9.00 7.11
N GLY A 11 -18.14 8.85 6.85
CA GLY A 11 -18.83 9.60 5.80
C GLY A 11 -18.24 9.32 4.41
N PRO A 12 -17.73 10.33 3.68
CA PRO A 12 -17.16 10.16 2.34
C PRO A 12 -15.70 9.67 2.35
N VAL A 13 -15.12 9.38 3.52
CA VAL A 13 -13.72 8.96 3.64
C VAL A 13 -13.64 7.53 4.14
N SER A 14 -12.86 6.71 3.44
CA SER A 14 -12.56 5.32 3.76
C SER A 14 -11.06 5.13 3.88
N ILE A 15 -10.59 4.62 5.02
CA ILE A 15 -9.17 4.37 5.32
C ILE A 15 -8.98 2.87 5.50
N TYR A 16 -8.03 2.32 4.75
CA TYR A 16 -7.65 0.92 4.81
C TYR A 16 -6.19 0.82 5.26
N ALA A 17 -5.98 0.33 6.48
CA ALA A 17 -4.65 0.08 7.01
C ALA A 17 -4.33 -1.41 6.94
N HIS A 18 -3.34 -1.77 6.12
CA HIS A 18 -2.82 -3.12 5.98
C HIS A 18 -1.42 -3.20 6.60
N SER A 19 -1.30 -3.89 7.72
CA SER A 19 0.00 -4.31 8.27
C SER A 19 0.31 -5.71 7.79
N PHE A 20 1.46 -5.96 7.18
CA PHE A 20 1.85 -7.26 6.67
C PHE A 20 3.31 -7.60 6.99
N GLU A 21 3.54 -8.89 7.21
CA GLU A 21 4.85 -9.52 7.23
C GLU A 21 4.87 -10.56 6.11
N SER A 22 5.33 -10.15 4.93
CA SER A 22 5.26 -10.93 3.69
C SER A 22 6.39 -10.57 2.72
N GLU A 23 7.14 -11.58 2.29
CA GLU A 23 8.19 -11.45 1.28
C GLU A 23 7.62 -11.00 -0.08
N ALA A 24 6.45 -11.54 -0.47
CA ALA A 24 5.78 -11.19 -1.72
C ALA A 24 5.44 -9.70 -1.78
N VAL A 25 4.88 -9.12 -0.70
CA VAL A 25 4.58 -7.68 -0.66
C VAL A 25 5.86 -6.86 -0.59
N THR A 26 6.84 -7.33 0.16
CA THR A 26 8.15 -6.67 0.25
C THR A 26 8.78 -6.52 -1.13
N MET A 27 8.69 -7.54 -2.00
CA MET A 27 9.19 -7.46 -3.38
C MET A 27 8.50 -6.34 -4.18
N HIS A 28 7.18 -6.21 -4.05
CA HIS A 28 6.43 -5.14 -4.73
C HIS A 28 6.73 -3.75 -4.17
N ILE A 29 6.93 -3.63 -2.86
CA ILE A 29 7.38 -2.37 -2.22
C ILE A 29 8.75 -1.96 -2.74
N LYS A 30 9.71 -2.87 -2.80
CA LYS A 30 11.03 -2.59 -3.36
C LYS A 30 10.91 -2.09 -4.80
N GLY A 31 10.14 -2.80 -5.63
CA GLY A 31 9.90 -2.41 -7.01
C GLY A 31 9.28 -1.02 -7.13
N PHE A 32 8.36 -0.67 -6.23
CA PHE A 32 7.76 0.66 -6.18
C PHE A 32 8.74 1.74 -5.72
N LEU A 33 9.44 1.54 -4.60
CA LEU A 33 10.43 2.47 -4.07
C LEU A 33 11.58 2.71 -5.06
N TYR A 34 12.00 1.69 -5.81
CA TYR A 34 13.06 1.80 -6.82
C TYR A 34 12.75 2.84 -7.92
N THR A 35 11.47 3.11 -8.16
CA THR A 35 11.04 4.14 -9.12
C THR A 35 11.33 5.57 -8.64
N PHE A 36 11.66 5.76 -7.36
CA PHE A 36 12.10 7.02 -6.79
C PHE A 36 13.62 7.02 -6.70
N ARG A 37 14.25 8.07 -7.23
CA ARG A 37 15.72 8.17 -7.29
C ARG A 37 16.37 8.06 -5.91
N GLU A 38 15.73 8.64 -4.90
CA GLU A 38 16.19 8.64 -3.50
C GLU A 38 16.29 7.25 -2.87
N PHE A 39 15.49 6.27 -3.32
CA PHE A 39 15.48 4.94 -2.71
C PHE A 39 16.26 3.87 -3.48
N ARG A 40 16.75 4.15 -4.69
CA ARG A 40 17.46 3.15 -5.52
C ARG A 40 18.62 2.48 -4.80
N ASN A 41 19.34 3.24 -3.98
CA ASN A 41 20.51 2.76 -3.27
C ASN A 41 20.18 2.06 -1.95
N VAL A 42 18.94 2.09 -1.47
CA VAL A 42 18.55 1.42 -0.22
C VAL A 42 17.61 0.23 -0.47
N THR A 43 16.94 0.18 -1.63
CA THR A 43 15.99 -0.89 -1.96
C THR A 43 16.60 -2.29 -2.02
N HIS A 44 17.90 -2.40 -2.32
CA HIS A 44 18.60 -3.68 -2.36
C HIS A 44 18.92 -4.22 -0.95
N GLU A 45 19.04 -3.33 0.04
CA GLU A 45 19.31 -3.68 1.44
C GLU A 45 18.06 -4.05 2.23
N LEU A 46 16.87 -3.76 1.68
CA LEU A 46 15.61 -4.09 2.33
C LEU A 46 15.47 -5.61 2.42
N THR A 47 15.47 -6.19 3.61
CA THR A 47 15.12 -7.60 3.83
C THR A 47 13.60 -7.76 3.92
N PRO A 48 13.04 -8.97 3.76
CA PRO A 48 11.66 -9.24 4.17
C PRO A 48 11.46 -8.74 5.60
N GLY A 49 10.50 -7.83 5.79
CA GLY A 49 10.32 -7.08 7.03
C GLY A 49 8.85 -6.84 7.37
N LEU A 50 8.62 -6.03 8.40
CA LEU A 50 7.30 -5.57 8.81
C LEU A 50 6.94 -4.33 7.99
N GLY A 51 6.05 -4.51 7.02
CA GLY A 51 5.50 -3.41 6.23
C GLY A 51 4.11 -3.03 6.73
N ARG A 52 3.81 -1.73 6.76
CA ARG A 52 2.46 -1.21 6.95
C ARG A 52 2.13 -0.28 5.80
N VAL A 53 1.13 -0.63 5.00
CA VAL A 53 0.58 0.24 3.96
C VAL A 53 -0.78 0.72 4.41
N THR A 54 -0.95 2.04 4.48
CA THR A 54 -2.25 2.67 4.73
C THR A 54 -2.71 3.36 3.46
N ILE A 55 -3.89 3.00 2.98
CA ILE A 55 -4.49 3.58 1.79
C ILE A 55 -5.69 4.41 2.23
N CYS A 56 -5.66 5.70 1.90
CA CYS A 56 -6.74 6.62 2.17
C CYS A 56 -7.51 6.87 0.85
N SER A 57 -8.80 6.62 0.87
CA SER A 57 -9.71 6.79 -0.26
C SER A 57 -10.86 7.74 0.11
N THR A 58 -11.25 8.60 -0.82
CA THR A 58 -12.50 9.38 -0.72
C THR A 58 -13.66 8.68 -1.45
N ASN A 59 -13.44 7.47 -1.94
CA ASN A 59 -14.46 6.61 -2.52
C ASN A 59 -14.87 5.55 -1.49
N SER A 60 -16.18 5.42 -1.25
CA SER A 60 -16.77 4.48 -0.30
C SER A 60 -16.89 3.05 -0.83
N SER A 61 -16.66 2.84 -2.14
CA SER A 61 -16.64 1.51 -2.77
C SER A 61 -15.20 1.13 -3.07
N VAL A 62 -14.61 0.30 -2.20
CA VAL A 62 -13.16 0.00 -2.24
C VAL A 62 -12.88 -1.49 -2.45
N ILE A 63 -13.84 -2.20 -3.04
CA ILE A 63 -13.63 -3.52 -3.62
C ILE A 63 -14.39 -3.57 -4.94
N PRO A 64 -13.74 -3.66 -6.11
CA PRO A 64 -12.30 -3.79 -6.36
C PRO A 64 -11.64 -2.42 -6.62
N TYR A 65 -10.38 -2.23 -6.20
CA TYR A 65 -9.58 -1.12 -6.76
C TYR A 65 -9.27 -1.46 -8.22
N GLU A 66 -10.20 -1.18 -9.11
CA GLU A 66 -9.79 -0.78 -10.43
C GLU A 66 -9.35 0.68 -10.27
N MET A 67 -8.07 0.98 -10.53
CA MET A 67 -7.63 2.35 -10.81
C MET A 67 -8.29 2.79 -12.14
N SER A 68 -9.61 2.79 -12.21
CA SER A 68 -10.34 3.21 -13.39
C SER A 68 -10.40 4.73 -13.43
N ASP A 69 -10.60 5.41 -12.30
CA ASP A 69 -10.69 6.87 -12.30
C ASP A 69 -10.22 7.50 -10.99
N SER A 70 -9.26 8.44 -11.11
CA SER A 70 -8.93 9.67 -10.35
C SER A 70 -9.36 9.90 -8.87
N SER A 71 -9.91 8.93 -8.15
CA SER A 71 -10.63 9.09 -6.89
C SER A 71 -9.92 8.47 -5.67
N PHE A 72 -8.76 7.84 -5.86
CA PHE A 72 -7.96 7.32 -4.74
C PHE A 72 -7.05 8.42 -4.17
N GLY A 73 -7.27 8.74 -2.90
CA GLY A 73 -6.81 9.99 -2.27
C GLY A 73 -5.30 10.04 -2.00
N THR A 74 -4.73 9.07 -1.28
CA THR A 74 -3.29 9.02 -0.98
C THR A 74 -2.91 7.63 -0.46
N LEU A 75 -1.74 7.11 -0.85
CA LEU A 75 -1.14 5.92 -0.28
C LEU A 75 0.02 6.32 0.63
N HIS A 76 -0.08 5.93 1.89
CA HIS A 76 0.97 6.09 2.91
C HIS A 76 1.67 4.74 3.10
N LEU A 77 2.92 4.66 2.65
CA LEU A 77 3.75 3.47 2.78
C LEU A 77 4.70 3.67 3.95
N HIS A 78 4.53 2.87 5.00
CA HIS A 78 5.55 2.68 6.03
C HIS A 78 6.18 1.29 5.86
N PHE A 79 7.49 1.22 5.68
CA PHE A 79 8.19 -0.05 5.56
C PHE A 79 9.37 -0.10 6.53
N SER A 80 9.41 -1.10 7.41
CA SER A 80 10.50 -1.26 8.37
C SER A 80 11.12 -2.66 8.33
N THR A 81 12.44 -2.69 8.29
CA THR A 81 13.25 -3.92 8.44
C THR A 81 13.68 -4.15 9.89
N GLY A 82 13.27 -3.28 10.82
CA GLY A 82 13.78 -3.22 12.20
C GLY A 82 15.12 -2.49 12.36
N ARG A 83 15.88 -2.30 11.26
CA ARG A 83 17.09 -1.45 11.23
C ARG A 83 16.86 -0.14 10.49
N THR A 84 16.07 -0.18 9.43
CA THR A 84 15.73 0.95 8.58
C THR A 84 14.22 1.06 8.45
N SER A 85 13.71 2.30 8.49
CA SER A 85 12.32 2.62 8.21
C SER A 85 12.24 3.58 7.03
N ILE A 86 11.26 3.34 6.15
CA ILE A 86 10.95 4.21 5.02
C ILE A 86 9.49 4.61 5.16
N ASP A 87 9.26 5.92 5.19
CA ASP A 87 7.94 6.53 5.16
C ASP A 87 7.80 7.28 3.83
N GLN A 88 6.81 6.89 3.03
CA GLN A 88 6.56 7.49 1.73
C GLN A 88 5.08 7.75 1.53
N ASP A 89 4.75 9.03 1.35
CA ASP A 89 3.42 9.48 0.98
C ASP A 89 3.30 9.62 -0.53
N VAL A 90 2.21 9.12 -1.08
CA VAL A 90 2.01 9.07 -2.53
C VAL A 90 0.59 9.48 -2.87
N VAL A 91 0.47 10.66 -3.45
CA VAL A 91 -0.79 11.10 -4.07
C VAL A 91 -0.93 10.36 -5.40
N LEU A 92 -1.85 9.39 -5.46
CA LEU A 92 -1.98 8.49 -6.61
C LEU A 92 -2.34 9.24 -7.90
N SER A 93 -3.15 10.29 -7.81
CA SER A 93 -3.51 11.17 -8.93
C SER A 93 -2.31 11.97 -9.49
N ALA A 94 -1.27 12.19 -8.67
CA ALA A 94 -0.06 12.92 -9.08
C ALA A 94 0.98 12.02 -9.77
N LEU A 95 0.81 10.70 -9.75
CA LEU A 95 1.70 9.76 -10.41
C LEU A 95 1.51 9.79 -11.93
N GLN A 96 2.14 10.73 -12.63
CA GLN A 96 2.07 10.80 -14.10
C GLN A 96 3.06 9.87 -14.81
N ASN A 97 4.14 9.48 -14.13
CA ASN A 97 5.17 8.62 -14.70
C ASN A 97 4.64 7.16 -14.90
N PRO A 98 4.73 6.60 -16.12
CA PRO A 98 4.21 5.25 -16.42
C PRO A 98 4.84 4.12 -15.60
N GLU A 99 6.14 4.19 -15.32
CA GLU A 99 6.86 3.19 -14.52
C GLU A 99 6.33 3.20 -13.08
N LYS A 100 6.12 4.39 -12.49
CA LYS A 100 5.51 4.55 -11.17
C LYS A 100 4.09 4.00 -11.12
N LYS A 101 3.28 4.29 -12.15
CA LYS A 101 1.90 3.77 -12.28
C LYS A 101 1.88 2.23 -12.32
N ILE A 102 2.77 1.62 -13.11
CA ILE A 102 2.85 0.16 -13.21
C ILE A 102 3.28 -0.44 -11.86
N ALA A 103 4.28 0.15 -11.21
CA ALA A 103 4.81 -0.38 -9.95
C ALA A 103 3.78 -0.27 -8.81
N ILE A 104 3.06 0.85 -8.69
CA ILE A 104 2.03 1.02 -7.67
C ILE A 104 0.83 0.08 -7.89
N ASN A 105 0.44 -0.14 -9.15
CA ASN A 105 -0.64 -1.10 -9.48
C ASN A 105 -0.27 -2.53 -9.08
N ARG A 106 0.99 -2.94 -9.29
CA ARG A 106 1.48 -4.25 -8.83
C ARG A 106 1.42 -4.37 -7.31
N LEU A 107 1.81 -3.32 -6.57
CA LEU A 107 1.74 -3.30 -5.11
C LEU A 107 0.29 -3.41 -4.62
N ILE A 108 -0.63 -2.60 -5.16
CA ILE A 108 -2.04 -2.62 -4.78
C ILE A 108 -2.66 -4.00 -5.05
N ASN A 109 -2.41 -4.59 -6.23
CA ASN A 109 -2.91 -5.92 -6.57
C ASN A 109 -2.38 -7.01 -5.62
N ALA A 110 -1.12 -6.93 -5.21
CA ALA A 110 -0.55 -7.86 -4.24
C ALA A 110 -1.23 -7.71 -2.86
N ILE A 111 -1.40 -6.48 -2.39
CA ILE A 111 -2.09 -6.20 -1.12
C ILE A 111 -3.53 -6.70 -1.17
N GLN A 112 -4.25 -6.48 -2.27
CA GLN A 112 -5.61 -6.99 -2.45
C GLN A 112 -5.69 -8.52 -2.44
N THR A 113 -4.80 -9.17 -3.17
CA THR A 113 -4.74 -10.64 -3.23
C THR A 113 -4.58 -11.19 -1.82
N LEU A 114 -3.76 -10.55 -1.01
CA LEU A 114 -3.55 -10.90 0.38
C LEU A 114 -4.73 -10.54 1.28
N ALA A 115 -5.34 -9.37 1.10
CA ALA A 115 -6.53 -8.95 1.82
C ALA A 115 -7.70 -9.93 1.60
N ARG A 116 -7.90 -10.42 0.37
CA ARG A 116 -8.92 -11.44 0.04
C ARG A 116 -8.71 -12.77 0.76
N LEU A 117 -7.45 -13.12 1.07
CA LEU A 117 -7.14 -14.35 1.81
C LEU A 117 -7.45 -14.21 3.31
N ILE A 118 -7.55 -12.97 3.82
CA ILE A 118 -7.84 -12.66 5.22
C ILE A 118 -9.34 -12.46 5.33
N LYS A 119 -10.06 -13.54 5.66
CA LYS A 119 -11.52 -13.64 5.50
C LYS A 119 -12.35 -12.52 6.12
N GLN A 120 -11.84 -11.70 7.06
CA GLN A 120 -12.55 -10.52 7.58
C GLN A 120 -11.56 -9.43 8.06
N PRO A 121 -11.56 -8.21 7.48
CA PRO A 121 -10.90 -7.07 8.11
C PRO A 121 -11.61 -6.71 9.43
N GLU A 122 -10.86 -6.20 10.40
CA GLU A 122 -11.46 -5.58 11.58
C GLU A 122 -12.12 -4.27 11.13
N PHE A 123 -13.45 -4.26 11.08
CA PHE A 123 -14.23 -3.08 10.70
C PHE A 123 -14.47 -2.19 11.91
N VAL A 124 -14.07 -0.93 11.81
CA VAL A 124 -14.29 0.09 12.84
C VAL A 124 -15.23 1.16 12.28
N SER A 125 -16.47 1.17 12.76
CA SER A 125 -17.39 2.30 12.53
C SER A 125 -17.00 3.46 13.45
N ALA A 126 -16.98 4.67 12.91
CA ALA A 126 -17.02 5.89 13.72
C ALA A 126 -18.43 6.12 14.29
#